data_AF-A0A6A7LWF2-F1
#
_entry.id   AF-A0A6A7LWF2-F1
#
_cell.length_a   1.000
_cell.length_b   1.000
_cell.length_c   1.000
_cell.angle_alpha   90.00
_cell.angle_beta   90.00
_cell.angle_gamma   90.00
#
_symmetry.space_group_name_H-M   'P 1'
#
loop_
_entity.id
_entity.type
_entity.pdbx_description
1 polymer ?
#
loop_
_entity_poly.entity_id
_entity_poly.type
_entity_poly.pdbx_seq_one_letter_code
_entity_poly.pdbx_strand_id
1 'polypeptide(L)'
;MLQTSDNVELFRLIIDRGFNQGDVSVADEVCAHQFVEHEYLLPTDLPGPEILKIAIESARREVKGLALTIEDIVADGNNVWARMIARGSDPRSGKP
;
A
#
# COMPACT_ATOMS: atom_id res chain seq x y z
N MET A 1 22.61 7.01 1.17
CA MET A 1 21.50 7.98 1.20
C MET A 1 20.61 7.57 0.04
N LEU A 2 19.46 6.93 0.31
CA LEU A 2 18.47 6.65 -0.75
C LEU A 2 18.07 7.99 -1.34
N GLN A 3 18.17 8.16 -2.66
CA GLN A 3 17.80 9.41 -3.30
C GLN A 3 16.28 9.55 -3.26
N THR A 4 15.77 10.78 -3.29
CA THR A 4 14.34 11.08 -3.27
C THR A 4 13.56 10.39 -4.41
N SER A 5 14.21 10.07 -5.53
CA SER A 5 13.69 9.21 -6.60
C SER A 5 13.37 7.78 -6.12
N ASP A 6 14.21 7.23 -5.26
CA ASP A 6 14.18 5.83 -4.86
C ASP A 6 12.97 5.55 -3.97
N ASN A 7 12.65 6.45 -3.04
CA ASN A 7 11.48 6.28 -2.16
C ASN A 7 10.16 6.36 -2.94
N VAL A 8 10.11 7.19 -4.00
CA VAL A 8 8.95 7.25 -4.89
C VAL A 8 8.79 5.94 -5.66
N GLU A 9 9.89 5.33 -6.12
CA GLU A 9 9.87 4.03 -6.78
C GLU A 9 9.43 2.91 -5.84
N LEU A 10 9.93 2.88 -4.60
CA LEU A 10 9.48 1.94 -3.57
C LEU A 10 7.98 2.08 -3.29
N PHE A 11 7.48 3.31 -3.18
CA PHE A 11 6.04 3.55 -3.00
C PHE A 11 5.24 3.03 -4.20
N ARG A 12 5.69 3.27 -5.43
CA ARG A 12 5.04 2.73 -6.64
C ARG A 12 5.01 1.21 -6.65
N LEU A 13 6.09 0.54 -6.21
CA LEU A 13 6.12 -0.92 -6.10
C LEU A 13 5.05 -1.43 -5.12
N ILE A 14 4.88 -0.78 -3.96
CA ILE A 14 3.85 -1.14 -2.98
C ILE A 14 2.45 -1.03 -3.61
N ILE A 15 2.18 0.05 -4.33
CA ILE A 15 0.88 0.26 -4.99
C ILE A 15 0.65 -0.74 -6.13
N ASP A 16 1.60 -0.87 -7.05
CA ASP A 16 1.42 -1.62 -8.30
C ASP A 16 1.51 -3.13 -8.09
N ARG A 17 2.53 -3.61 -7.37
CA ARG A 17 2.66 -5.05 -7.07
C ARG A 17 1.77 -5.44 -5.91
N GLY A 18 1.88 -4.73 -4.79
CA GLY A 18 1.15 -5.05 -3.57
C GLY A 18 -0.36 -4.91 -3.76
N PHE A 19 -0.86 -3.67 -3.74
CA PHE A 19 -2.32 -3.44 -3.73
C PHE A 19 -3.01 -3.82 -5.03
N ASN A 20 -2.42 -3.50 -6.20
CA ASN A 20 -3.06 -3.72 -7.49
C ASN A 20 -2.97 -5.17 -7.98
N GLN A 21 -1.81 -5.82 -7.84
CA GLN A 21 -1.62 -7.22 -8.30
C GLN A 21 -1.83 -8.25 -7.18
N GLY A 22 -1.79 -7.85 -5.91
CA GLY A 22 -1.91 -8.75 -4.77
C GLY A 22 -0.61 -9.49 -4.44
N ASP A 23 0.53 -8.98 -4.91
CA ASP A 23 1.84 -9.55 -4.62
C ASP A 23 2.31 -9.10 -3.23
N VAL A 24 2.08 -9.96 -2.24
CA VAL A 24 2.46 -9.72 -0.85
C VAL A 24 3.98 -9.79 -0.61
N SER A 25 4.77 -10.35 -1.54
CA SER A 25 6.23 -10.44 -1.34
C SER A 25 6.92 -9.08 -1.37
N VAL A 26 6.29 -8.07 -1.99
CA VAL A 26 6.80 -6.70 -2.00
C VAL A 26 7.03 -6.16 -0.58
N ALA A 27 6.22 -6.60 0.40
CA ALA A 27 6.35 -6.17 1.78
C ALA A 27 7.69 -6.61 2.40
N ASP A 28 8.17 -7.81 2.07
CA ASP A 28 9.47 -8.30 2.57
C ASP A 28 10.65 -7.56 1.92
N GLU A 29 10.46 -7.01 0.73
CA GLU A 29 11.49 -6.29 -0.02
C GLU A 29 11.66 -4.84 0.45
N VAL A 30 10.55 -4.17 0.79
CA VAL A 30 10.55 -2.70 0.95
C VAL A 30 10.14 -2.22 2.35
N CYS A 31 9.48 -3.07 3.15
CA CYS A 31 8.95 -2.65 4.44
C CYS A 31 9.98 -2.87 5.55
N ALA A 32 10.24 -1.83 6.34
CA ALA A 32 11.11 -1.95 7.51
C ALA A 32 10.42 -2.78 8.61
N HIS A 33 11.18 -3.60 9.33
CA HIS A 33 10.66 -4.39 10.46
C HIS A 33 9.95 -3.51 11.53
N GLN A 34 10.40 -2.27 11.70
CA GLN A 34 9.83 -1.30 12.66
C GLN A 34 8.81 -0.35 12.03
N PHE A 35 8.24 -0.70 10.88
CA PHE A 35 7.15 0.08 10.27
C PHE A 35 6.01 0.28 11.26
N VAL A 36 5.57 1.52 11.38
CA VAL A 36 4.45 1.93 12.23
C VAL A 36 3.32 2.32 11.32
N GLU A 37 2.18 1.65 11.47
CA GLU A 37 1.00 1.96 10.70
C GLU A 37 -0.06 2.74 11.50
N HIS A 38 -0.71 3.68 10.82
CA HIS A 38 -1.68 4.62 11.37
C HIS A 38 -3.12 4.45 10.84
N GLU A 39 -3.39 3.59 9.84
CA GLU A 39 -4.74 3.23 9.39
C GLU A 39 -5.52 2.53 10.51
N TYR A 40 -6.79 2.91 10.61
CA TYR A 40 -7.69 2.34 11.60
C TYR A 40 -8.00 0.87 11.27
N LEU A 41 -8.08 0.01 12.29
CA LEU A 41 -8.36 -1.44 12.19
C LEU A 41 -7.22 -2.32 11.66
N LEU A 42 -6.04 -1.76 11.37
CA LEU A 42 -4.85 -2.59 11.15
C LEU A 42 -4.15 -2.95 12.47
N PRO A 43 -3.51 -4.14 12.55
CA PRO A 43 -2.70 -4.51 13.71
C PRO A 43 -1.48 -3.59 13.82
N THR A 44 -1.08 -3.29 15.05
CA THR A 44 0.07 -2.43 15.35
C THR A 44 1.16 -3.16 16.16
N ASP A 45 0.93 -4.42 16.49
CA ASP A 45 1.78 -5.27 17.35
C ASP A 45 2.51 -6.38 16.59
N LEU A 46 2.53 -6.31 15.25
CA LEU A 46 3.22 -7.26 14.37
C LEU A 46 4.46 -6.62 13.71
N PRO A 47 5.39 -7.42 13.16
CA PRO A 47 6.46 -6.89 12.33
C PRO A 47 5.93 -6.13 11.12
N GLY A 48 6.61 -5.06 10.75
CA GLY A 48 6.22 -4.17 9.65
C GLY A 48 5.79 -4.84 8.34
N PRO A 49 6.61 -5.77 7.78
CA PRO A 49 6.22 -6.51 6.59
C PRO A 49 4.90 -7.27 6.76
N GLU A 50 4.65 -7.89 7.91
CA GLU A 50 3.40 -8.61 8.18
C GLU A 50 2.19 -7.67 8.24
N ILE A 51 2.36 -6.47 8.84
CA ILE A 51 1.31 -5.44 8.83
C ILE A 51 0.95 -5.05 7.38
N LEU A 52 1.96 -4.81 6.53
CA LEU A 52 1.73 -4.41 5.14
C LEU A 52 1.08 -5.54 4.31
N LYS A 53 1.46 -6.81 4.53
CA LYS A 53 0.80 -7.96 3.90
C LYS A 53 -0.68 -8.02 4.24
N ILE A 54 -1.01 -7.85 5.53
CA ILE A 54 -2.40 -7.83 6.00
C ILE A 54 -3.18 -6.68 5.36
N ALA A 55 -2.58 -5.48 5.26
CA ALA A 55 -3.21 -4.33 4.60
C ALA A 55 -3.54 -4.62 3.12
N ILE A 56 -2.58 -5.16 2.36
CA ILE A 56 -2.76 -5.55 0.95
C ILE A 56 -3.90 -6.56 0.81
N GLU A 57 -3.87 -7.63 1.60
CA GLU A 57 -4.89 -8.67 1.56
C GLU A 57 -6.28 -8.15 1.97
N SER A 58 -6.33 -7.28 2.98
CA SER A 58 -7.58 -6.68 3.46
C SER A 58 -8.22 -5.82 2.39
N ALA A 59 -7.46 -4.89 1.81
CA ALA A 59 -7.97 -3.99 0.77
C ALA A 59 -8.52 -4.76 -0.43
N ARG A 60 -7.82 -5.80 -0.89
CA ARG A 60 -8.27 -6.62 -2.03
C ARG A 60 -9.47 -7.50 -1.72
N ARG A 61 -9.61 -7.95 -0.47
CA ARG A 61 -10.78 -8.71 -0.01
C ARG A 61 -12.00 -7.82 0.12
N GLU A 62 -11.82 -6.57 0.56
CA GLU A 62 -12.90 -5.62 0.83
C GLU A 62 -13.36 -4.85 -0.41
N VAL A 63 -12.49 -4.73 -1.41
CA VAL A 63 -12.80 -4.05 -2.68
C VAL A 63 -12.57 -5.02 -3.84
N LYS A 64 -13.67 -5.57 -4.36
CA LYS A 64 -13.60 -6.45 -5.53
C LYS A 64 -13.11 -5.67 -6.74
N GLY A 65 -12.07 -6.19 -7.39
CA GLY A 65 -11.45 -5.54 -8.54
C GLY A 65 -10.71 -4.26 -8.18
N LEU A 66 -10.16 -4.18 -6.96
CA LEU A 66 -9.38 -3.04 -6.48
C LEU A 66 -8.35 -2.60 -7.53
N ALA A 67 -8.43 -1.33 -7.91
CA ALA A 67 -7.46 -0.62 -8.71
C ALA A 67 -7.16 0.73 -8.05
N LEU A 68 -5.94 0.89 -7.59
CA LEU A 68 -5.36 2.11 -7.06
C LEU A 68 -4.60 2.84 -8.17
N THR A 69 -4.87 4.13 -8.31
CA THR A 69 -4.14 5.03 -9.23
C THR A 69 -3.50 6.15 -8.44
N ILE A 70 -2.20 6.38 -8.66
CA ILE A 70 -1.47 7.55 -8.14
C ILE A 70 -1.75 8.72 -9.08
N GLU A 71 -2.46 9.73 -8.59
CA GLU A 71 -2.81 10.90 -9.40
C GLU A 71 -1.78 12.02 -9.28
N ASP A 72 -1.29 12.26 -8.05
CA ASP A 72 -0.22 13.20 -7.75
C ASP A 72 0.72 12.55 -6.74
N ILE A 73 2.01 12.87 -6.85
CA ILE A 73 3.02 12.39 -5.90
C ILE A 73 4.07 13.47 -5.67
N VAL A 74 4.41 13.70 -4.41
CA VAL A 74 5.44 14.63 -3.97
C VAL A 74 6.37 13.90 -3.02
N ALA A 75 7.66 14.17 -3.15
CA ALA A 75 8.66 13.67 -2.23
C ALA A 75 9.47 14.84 -1.65
N ASP A 76 9.69 14.80 -0.35
CA ASP A 76 10.49 15.78 0.39
C ASP A 76 11.42 15.03 1.35
N GLY A 77 12.73 15.09 1.08
CA GLY A 77 13.72 14.26 1.76
C GLY A 77 13.40 12.77 1.64
N ASN A 78 13.07 12.16 2.77
CA ASN A 78 12.73 10.73 2.86
C ASN A 78 11.22 10.44 2.83
N ASN A 79 10.37 11.47 2.81
CA ASN A 79 8.93 11.32 2.88
C ASN A 79 8.31 11.36 1.49
N VAL A 80 7.27 10.55 1.29
CA VAL A 80 6.47 10.51 0.06
C VAL A 80 5.01 10.73 0.44
N TRP A 81 4.34 11.64 -0.26
CA TRP A 81 2.89 11.83 -0.18
C TRP A 81 2.30 11.60 -1.56
N ALA A 82 1.23 10.82 -1.61
CA ALA A 82 0.51 10.54 -2.84
C ALA A 82 -0.98 10.88 -2.69
N ARG A 83 -1.54 11.49 -3.73
CA ARG A 83 -2.99 11.53 -3.92
C ARG A 83 -3.39 10.29 -4.70
N MET A 84 -4.25 9.47 -4.10
CA MET A 84 -4.66 8.18 -4.65
C MET A 84 -6.15 8.20 -5.03
N ILE A 85 -6.51 7.48 -6.08
CA ILE A 85 -7.90 7.09 -6.36
C ILE A 85 -8.00 5.57 -6.25
N ALA A 86 -8.91 5.10 -5.40
CA ALA A 86 -9.31 3.69 -5.36
C ALA A 86 -10.57 3.48 -6.18
N ARG A 87 -10.59 2.42 -6.99
CA ARG A 87 -11.77 1.95 -7.73
C ARG A 87 -12.00 0.48 -7.44
N GLY A 88 -13.26 0.09 -7.48
CA GLY A 88 -13.68 -1.30 -7.38
C GLY A 88 -15.16 -1.34 -7.05
N SER A 89 -15.58 -2.41 -6.38
CA SER A 89 -16.95 -2.54 -5.88
C SER A 89 -16.97 -3.33 -4.58
N ASP A 90 -17.98 -3.10 -3.75
CA ASP A 90 -18.29 -3.95 -2.60
C ASP A 90 -18.53 -5.40 -3.07
N PRO A 91 -17.75 -6.40 -2.57
CA PRO A 91 -17.89 -7.80 -2.96
C PRO A 91 -19.28 -8.41 -2.69
N ARG A 92 -20.02 -7.88 -1.71
CA ARG A 92 -21.34 -8.37 -1.30
C ARG A 92 -22.47 -7.71 -2.07
N SER A 93 -22.43 -6.38 -2.18
CA SER A 93 -23.53 -5.62 -2.80
C SER A 93 -23.31 -5.30 -4.28
N GLY A 94 -22.08 -5.41 -4.78
CA GLY A 94 -21.70 -5.07 -6.14
C GLY A 94 -21.72 -3.56 -6.44
N LYS A 95 -21.99 -2.72 -5.43
CA LYS A 95 -21.98 -1.26 -5.58
C LYS A 95 -20.55 -0.75 -5.74
N PRO A 96 -20.31 0.24 -6.61
CA PRO A 96 -19.01 0.89 -6.72
C PRO A 96 -18.61 1.64 -5.45
#